data_AF-A0A0R3XD60-F1
#
_entry.id   AF-A0A0R3XD60-F1
#
_cell.length_a   1.000
_cell.length_b   1.000
_cell.length_c   1.000
_cell.angle_alpha   90.00
_cell.angle_beta   90.00
_cell.angle_gamma   90.00
#
_symmetry.space_group_name_H-M   'P 1'
#
loop_
_entity.id
_entity.type
_entity.pdbx_description
1 polymer ?
#
loop_
_entity_poly.entity_id
_entity_poly.type
_entity_poly.pdbx_seq_one_letter_code
_entity_poly.pdbx_strand_id
1 'polypeptide(L)'
;MSAPLSNTNLRVPPGFANILWCFAREVLRVQPPDILTFGMEYFDHLLRVRLETGEEDVAKLGAAIDDRYYNNRSYVMSTPGPRSNRDKSQSSYLGGCKL
;
A
#
# COMPACT_ATOMS: atom_id res chain seq x y z
N MET A 1 -14.08 3.23 -3.38
CA MET A 1 -14.72 4.56 -3.22
C MET A 1 -15.35 4.63 -1.83
N SER A 2 -14.79 5.40 -0.90
CA SER A 2 -15.50 5.77 0.33
C SER A 2 -16.42 6.96 0.01
N ALA A 3 -17.61 6.99 0.62
CA ALA A 3 -18.51 8.12 0.50
C ALA A 3 -17.83 9.43 0.96
N PRO A 4 -18.03 10.57 0.26
CA PRO A 4 -17.28 11.80 0.54
C PRO A 4 -17.75 12.61 1.75
N LEU A 5 -18.82 12.23 2.47
CA LEU A 5 -19.35 13.04 3.57
C LEU A 5 -19.97 12.20 4.71
N SER A 6 -19.15 11.53 5.51
CA SER A 6 -19.45 11.58 6.96
C SER A 6 -18.55 12.67 7.53
N ASN A 7 -19.17 13.70 8.10
CA ASN A 7 -18.49 14.78 8.83
C ASN A 7 -17.87 14.20 10.10
N THR A 8 -16.84 13.39 9.93
CA THR A 8 -16.13 12.73 11.02
C THR A 8 -14.69 13.24 10.94
N ASN A 9 -14.21 13.83 12.03
CA ASN A 9 -12.82 14.30 12.15
C ASN A 9 -11.79 13.16 12.04
N LEU A 10 -12.24 11.91 11.90
CA LEU A 10 -11.43 10.71 11.89
C LEU A 10 -11.32 10.18 10.45
N ARG A 11 -10.35 10.72 9.71
CA ARG A 11 -9.93 10.13 8.42
C ARG A 11 -8.85 9.09 8.65
N VAL A 12 -8.96 7.98 7.93
CA VAL A 12 -7.90 6.96 7.88
C VAL A 12 -6.67 7.55 7.19
N PRO A 13 -5.47 7.47 7.79
CA PRO A 13 -4.25 7.94 7.14
C PRO A 13 -3.96 7.18 5.84
N PRO A 14 -3.43 7.86 4.80
CA PRO A 14 -3.07 7.21 3.55
C PRO A 14 -2.00 6.14 3.79
N GLY A 15 -2.12 4.99 3.13
CA GLY A 15 -1.20 3.85 3.28
C GLY A 15 -1.37 3.02 4.56
N PHE A 16 -2.26 3.41 5.48
CA PHE A 16 -2.50 2.65 6.72
C PHE A 16 -3.01 1.23 6.44
N ALA A 17 -3.90 1.08 5.46
CA ALA A 17 -4.42 -0.23 5.06
C ALA A 17 -3.31 -1.16 4.56
N ASN A 18 -2.28 -0.65 3.88
CA ASN A 18 -1.17 -1.44 3.35
C ASN A 18 -0.30 -2.01 4.47
N ILE A 19 -0.04 -1.23 5.52
CA ILE A 19 0.68 -1.69 6.71
C ILE A 19 -0.04 -2.90 7.31
N LEU A 20 -1.35 -2.77 7.55
CA LEU A 20 -2.17 -3.86 8.10
C LEU A 20 -2.21 -5.07 7.19
N TRP A 21 -2.26 -4.86 5.87
CA TRP A 21 -2.29 -5.94 4.90
C TRP A 21 -0.97 -6.73 4.86
N CYS A 22 0.20 -6.06 4.81
CA CYS A 22 1.48 -6.77 4.87
C CYS A 22 1.62 -7.50 6.22
N PHE A 23 1.24 -6.87 7.35
CA PHE A 23 1.30 -7.53 8.66
C PHE A 23 0.42 -8.78 8.71
N ALA A 24 -0.85 -8.68 8.31
CA ALA A 24 -1.77 -9.82 8.29
C ALA A 24 -1.25 -10.95 7.39
N ARG A 25 -0.63 -10.61 6.26
CA ARG A 25 0.00 -11.59 5.37
C ARG A 25 1.16 -12.32 6.02
N GLU A 26 2.01 -11.63 6.79
CA GLU A 26 3.10 -12.27 7.52
C GLU A 26 2.60 -13.13 8.69
N VAL A 27 1.55 -12.70 9.39
CA VAL A 27 0.89 -13.54 10.40
C VAL A 27 0.36 -14.84 9.79
N LEU A 28 -0.29 -14.77 8.61
CA LEU A 28 -0.79 -15.95 7.91
C LEU A 28 0.32 -16.89 7.41
N ARG A 29 1.52 -16.37 7.14
CA ARG A 29 2.68 -17.13 6.68
C ARG A 29 3.39 -17.85 7.83
N VAL A 30 3.66 -17.12 8.90
CA VAL A 30 4.45 -17.61 10.05
C VAL A 30 3.57 -18.41 11.01
N GLN A 31 2.26 -18.15 11.03
CA GLN A 31 1.31 -18.71 12.00
C GLN A 31 1.86 -18.68 13.44
N PRO A 32 2.24 -17.49 13.96
CA PRO A 32 2.87 -17.40 15.26
C PRO A 32 1.89 -17.80 16.37
N PRO A 33 2.38 -18.41 17.47
CA PRO A 33 1.56 -18.77 18.61
C PRO A 33 1.05 -17.55 19.39
N ASP A 34 1.83 -16.45 19.39
CA ASP A 34 1.44 -15.16 19.96
C ASP A 34 1.56 -14.05 18.90
N ILE A 35 0.40 -13.54 18.47
CA ILE A 35 0.31 -12.51 17.45
C ILE A 35 0.80 -11.16 17.97
N LEU A 36 0.64 -10.88 19.28
CA LEU A 36 0.99 -9.58 19.85
C LEU A 36 2.51 -9.41 19.92
N THR A 37 3.22 -10.44 20.42
CA THR A 37 4.69 -10.43 20.44
C THR A 37 5.26 -10.34 19.03
N PHE A 38 4.73 -11.15 18.11
CA PHE A 38 5.13 -11.09 16.70
C PHE A 38 4.88 -9.71 16.08
N GLY A 39 3.76 -9.07 16.39
CA GLY A 39 3.45 -7.71 15.92
C GLY A 39 4.44 -6.67 16.44
N MET A 40 4.81 -6.73 17.72
CA MET A 40 5.81 -5.83 18.29
C MET A 40 7.15 -5.97 17.57
N GLU A 41 7.63 -7.20 17.41
CA GLU A 41 8.90 -7.48 16.72
C GLU A 41 8.86 -7.07 15.25
N TYR A 42 7.75 -7.34 14.56
CA TYR A 42 7.55 -6.99 13.16
C TYR A 42 7.59 -5.47 12.94
N PHE A 43 6.86 -4.69 13.74
CA PHE A 43 6.85 -3.24 13.59
C PHE A 43 8.17 -2.59 14.03
N ASP A 44 8.83 -3.13 15.05
CA ASP A 44 10.15 -2.68 15.48
C ASP A 44 11.21 -2.94 14.39
N HIS A 45 11.15 -4.11 13.74
CA HIS A 45 11.98 -4.41 12.57
C HIS A 45 11.75 -3.43 11.42
N LEU A 46 10.49 -3.16 11.06
CA LEU A 46 10.16 -2.20 10.00
C LEU A 46 10.68 -0.79 10.32
N LEU A 47 10.62 -0.36 11.58
CA LEU A 47 11.17 0.94 12.00
C LEU A 47 12.70 0.98 11.89
N ARG A 48 13.39 -0.08 12.31
CA ARG A 48 14.86 -0.17 12.18
C ARG A 48 15.31 -0.12 10.73
N VAL A 49 14.71 -0.94 9.86
CA VAL A 49 15.02 -0.94 8.42
C VAL A 49 14.84 0.45 7.82
N ARG A 50 13.76 1.15 8.19
CA ARG A 50 13.53 2.52 7.73
C ARG A 50 14.62 3.49 8.17
N LEU A 51 15.09 3.37 9.42
CA LEU A 51 16.12 4.25 9.98
C LEU A 51 17.51 3.96 9.43
N GLU A 52 17.83 2.68 9.21
CA GLU A 52 19.15 2.23 8.79
C GLU A 52 19.36 2.35 7.27
N THR A 53 18.39 1.88 6.48
CA THR A 53 18.52 1.79 5.02
C THR A 53 17.98 3.05 4.33
N GLY A 54 17.14 3.83 5.01
CA GLY A 54 16.42 4.95 4.40
C GLY A 54 15.39 4.53 3.35
N GLU A 55 15.04 3.25 3.28
CA GLU A 55 14.11 2.69 2.30
C GLU A 55 12.70 3.27 2.45
N GLU A 56 11.96 3.27 1.32
CA GLU A 56 10.60 3.78 1.29
C GLU A 56 9.66 2.87 2.08
N ASP A 57 9.09 3.45 3.14
CA ASP A 57 8.07 2.82 3.97
C ASP A 57 6.88 2.31 3.16
N VAL A 58 6.40 1.11 3.51
CA VAL A 58 5.23 0.44 2.93
C VAL A 58 4.01 1.35 2.91
N ALA A 59 3.82 2.18 3.94
CA ALA A 59 2.74 3.17 3.96
C ALA A 59 2.89 4.23 2.87
N LYS A 60 4.11 4.74 2.64
CA LYS A 60 4.37 5.73 1.59
C LYS A 60 4.18 5.13 0.20
N LEU A 61 4.65 3.90 -0.01
CA LEU A 61 4.45 3.17 -1.26
C LEU A 61 2.96 2.93 -1.54
N GLY A 62 2.21 2.47 -0.53
CA GLY A 62 0.77 2.29 -0.61
C GLY A 62 0.03 3.59 -0.93
N ALA A 63 0.36 4.65 -0.22
CA ALA A 63 -0.20 5.98 -0.45
C ALA A 63 0.07 6.50 -1.87
N ALA A 64 1.30 6.30 -2.39
CA ALA A 64 1.65 6.70 -3.75
C ALA A 64 0.89 5.89 -4.82
N ILE A 65 0.58 4.61 -4.55
CA ILE A 65 -0.22 3.77 -5.45
C ILE A 65 -1.68 4.26 -5.46
N ASP A 66 -2.26 4.50 -4.28
CA ASP A 66 -3.62 5.02 -4.15
C ASP A 66 -3.75 6.40 -4.80
N ASP A 67 -2.78 7.28 -4.58
CA ASP A 67 -2.72 8.61 -5.18
C ASP A 67 -2.69 8.54 -6.71
N ARG A 68 -1.89 7.64 -7.30
CA ARG A 68 -1.93 7.39 -8.75
C ARG A 68 -3.30 6.91 -9.21
N TYR A 69 -3.99 6.06 -8.45
CA TYR A 69 -5.31 5.57 -8.87
C TYR A 69 -6.34 6.71 -8.96
N TYR A 70 -6.31 7.66 -8.03
CA TYR A 70 -7.29 8.76 -7.98
C TYR A 70 -6.87 10.02 -8.77
N ASN A 71 -5.57 10.31 -8.88
CA ASN A 71 -5.05 11.55 -9.48
C ASN A 71 -4.37 11.36 -10.84
N ASN A 72 -4.27 10.14 -11.38
CA ASN A 72 -3.63 9.95 -12.68
C ASN A 72 -4.50 10.49 -13.82
N ARG A 73 -4.02 11.57 -14.44
CA ARG A 73 -4.63 12.24 -15.61
C ARG A 73 -4.65 11.37 -16.87
N SER A 74 -4.06 10.17 -16.86
CA SER A 74 -4.14 9.19 -17.95
C SER A 74 -5.57 8.80 -18.33
N TYR A 75 -6.53 8.93 -17.41
CA TYR A 75 -7.95 8.67 -17.67
C TYR A 75 -8.74 9.92 -18.09
N VAL A 76 -8.15 11.12 -18.03
CA VAL A 76 -8.84 12.39 -18.26
C VAL A 76 -8.77 12.85 -19.73
N MET A 77 -8.02 12.15 -20.59
CA MET A 77 -7.96 12.43 -22.03
C MET A 77 -8.02 11.16 -22.88
N SER A 78 -8.96 10.26 -22.59
CA SER A 78 -9.51 9.40 -23.64
C SER A 78 -10.70 10.13 -24.26
N THR A 79 -10.42 11.14 -25.10
CA THR A 79 -11.30 11.35 -26.24
C THR A 79 -11.35 10.02 -27.01
N PRO A 80 -12.51 9.60 -27.55
CA PRO A 80 -12.61 8.35 -28.29
C PRO A 80 -11.87 8.51 -29.64
N GLY A 81 -10.56 8.37 -29.63
CA GLY A 81 -9.69 8.18 -30.79
C GLY A 81 -9.50 6.69 -31.08
N PRO A 82 -9.21 6.31 -32.34
CA PRO A 82 -9.22 4.91 -32.75
C PRO A 82 -8.15 4.12 -31.99
N ARG A 83 -8.56 2.92 -31.55
CA ARG A 83 -7.79 1.95 -30.76
C ARG A 83 -6.35 1.85 -31.26
N SER A 84 -5.39 2.24 -30.43
CA SER A 84 -4.00 1.80 -30.60
C SER A 84 -3.60 0.93 -29.41
N ASN A 85 -3.20 -0.30 -29.74
CA ASN A 85 -2.58 -1.25 -28.85
C ASN A 85 -1.49 -0.57 -28.02
N ARG A 86 -1.48 -0.84 -26.71
CA ARG A 86 -0.21 -1.06 -26.00
C ARG A 86 -0.42 -1.72 -24.65
N ASP A 87 -0.05 -2.98 -24.64
CA ASP A 87 0.35 -3.78 -23.48
C ASP A 87 1.38 -3.02 -22.63
N LYS A 88 1.25 -3.13 -21.30
CA LYS A 88 2.36 -3.47 -20.40
C LYS A 88 1.80 -3.91 -19.06
N SER A 89 2.21 -5.11 -18.68
CA SER A 89 1.72 -5.90 -17.58
C SER A 89 1.79 -5.18 -16.23
N GLN A 90 0.65 -5.19 -15.55
CA GLN A 90 0.49 -4.99 -14.11
C GLN A 90 1.25 -6.08 -13.34
N SER A 91 2.57 -5.97 -13.17
CA SER A 91 3.37 -7.06 -12.54
C SER A 91 4.22 -6.66 -11.32
N SER A 92 4.12 -5.44 -10.79
CA SER A 92 4.98 -5.02 -9.66
C SER A 92 4.27 -4.83 -8.31
N TYR A 93 2.97 -5.06 -8.21
CA TYR A 93 2.16 -4.78 -7.00
C TYR A 93 2.53 -5.59 -5.75
N LEU A 94 3.39 -6.60 -5.86
CA LEU A 94 3.74 -7.53 -4.78
C LEU A 94 5.22 -7.48 -4.38
N GLY A 95 6.01 -6.55 -4.94
CA GLY A 95 7.44 -6.47 -4.70
C GLY A 95 7.84 -5.83 -3.36
N GLY A 96 6.98 -4.98 -2.79
CA GLY A 96 7.32 -4.15 -1.62
C GLY A 96 7.07 -4.78 -0.24
N CYS A 97 6.37 -5.91 -0.15
CA CYS A 97 6.24 -6.67 1.11
C CYS A 97 7.21 -7.87 1.11
N LYS A 98 8.47 -7.69 0.70
CA LYS A 98 9.50 -8.71 0.84
C LYS A 98 10.36 -8.38 2.06
N LEU A 99 10.27 -9.25 3.06
CA LEU A 99 11.38 -9.54 3.98
C LEU A 99 12.54 -10.17 3.19
#